data_AF-A0AAW1HTI6-F1
#
_entry.id   AF-A0AAW1HTI6-F1
#
_cell.length_a   1.000
_cell.length_b   1.000
_cell.length_c   1.000
_cell.angle_alpha   90.00
_cell.angle_beta   90.00
_cell.angle_gamma   90.00
#
_symmetry.space_group_name_H-M   'P 1'
#
loop_
_entity.id
_entity.type
_entity.pdbx_description
1 polymer ?
#
loop_
_entity_poly.entity_id
_entity_poly.type
_entity_poly.pdbx_seq_one_letter_code
_entity_poly.pdbx_strand_id
1 'polypeptide(L)'
;MPQYKNPFEKGRLIVQFLVMFPNEIDPAIIPTLENCLPPRTEIMIPDQAEECILEPFDPEEEARRRHQKNVYDEDDEHGHGQKVQCATN
;
A
#
# COMPACT_ATOMS: atom_id res chain seq x y z
N MET A 1 -3.68 31.44 -11.12
CA MET A 1 -2.52 32.27 -10.78
C MET A 1 -1.83 32.75 -12.05
N PRO A 2 -1.53 34.04 -12.22
CA PRO A 2 -0.80 34.54 -13.40
C PRO A 2 0.65 34.04 -13.38
N GLN A 3 1.19 33.68 -14.55
CA GLN A 3 2.61 33.33 -14.66
C GLN A 3 3.50 34.58 -14.53
N TYR A 4 4.64 34.46 -13.85
CA TYR A 4 5.60 35.56 -13.72
C TYR A 4 6.05 36.03 -15.11
N LYS A 5 6.00 37.35 -15.36
CA LYS A 5 6.23 38.02 -16.67
C LYS A 5 5.17 37.79 -17.76
N ASN A 6 4.12 37.01 -17.52
CA ASN A 6 3.02 36.85 -18.47
C ASN A 6 1.64 37.04 -17.78
N PRO A 7 1.26 38.31 -17.48
CA PRO A 7 0.11 38.62 -16.62
C PRO A 7 -1.25 38.19 -17.20
N PHE A 8 -1.32 37.92 -18.50
CA PHE A 8 -2.52 37.43 -19.17
C PHE A 8 -2.64 35.90 -19.18
N GLU A 9 -1.56 35.18 -18.87
CA GLU A 9 -1.54 33.72 -18.91
C GLU A 9 -1.91 33.15 -17.54
N LYS A 10 -3.00 32.37 -17.50
CA LYS A 10 -3.48 31.73 -16.28
C LYS A 10 -2.79 30.37 -16.09
N GLY A 11 -2.36 30.10 -14.87
CA GLY A 11 -1.84 28.80 -14.44
C GLY A 11 -2.90 27.70 -14.46
N ARG A 12 -2.46 26.46 -14.18
CA ARG A 12 -3.31 25.26 -14.26
C ARG A 12 -4.09 25.05 -12.97
N LEU A 13 -5.35 24.66 -13.10
CA LEU A 13 -6.11 24.04 -12.03
C LEU A 13 -5.92 22.53 -12.14
N ILE A 14 -5.50 21.89 -11.06
CA ILE A 14 -5.38 20.43 -10.97
C ILE A 14 -6.49 19.96 -10.06
N VAL A 15 -7.37 19.11 -10.57
CA VAL A 15 -8.42 18.46 -9.79
C VAL A 15 -7.97 17.03 -9.51
N GLN A 16 -7.79 16.71 -8.24
CA GLN A 16 -7.50 15.35 -7.78
C GLN A 16 -8.79 14.72 -7.27
N PHE A 17 -9.18 13.61 -7.88
CA PHE A 17 -10.32 12.83 -7.42
C PHE A 17 -9.85 11.80 -6.40
N LEU A 18 -10.55 11.76 -5.27
CA LEU A 18 -10.47 10.67 -4.31
C LEU A 18 -11.72 9.81 -4.50
N VAL A 19 -11.55 8.59 -5.01
CA VAL A 19 -12.66 7.66 -5.20
C VAL A 19 -12.92 6.94 -3.89
N MET A 20 -14.11 7.14 -3.33
CA MET A 20 -14.58 6.38 -2.17
C MET A 20 -15.33 5.15 -2.67
N PHE A 21 -14.78 3.97 -2.42
CA PHE A 21 -15.45 2.72 -2.70
C PHE A 21 -16.50 2.41 -1.62
N PRO A 22 -17.55 1.66 -1.96
CA PRO A 22 -18.43 1.09 -0.94
C PRO A 22 -17.66 0.06 -0.10
N ASN A 23 -18.03 -0.08 1.17
CA ASN A 23 -17.40 -1.06 2.08
C ASN A 23 -17.74 -2.50 1.68
N GLU A 24 -18.95 -2.72 1.15
CA GLU A 24 -19.45 -4.02 0.76
C GLU A 24 -20.24 -3.92 -0.55
N ILE A 25 -20.30 -5.02 -1.28
CA ILE A 25 -21.02 -5.14 -2.57
C ILE A 25 -21.99 -6.31 -2.42
N ASP A 26 -23.26 -6.07 -2.73
CA ASP A 26 -24.27 -7.13 -2.76
C ASP A 26 -23.89 -8.18 -3.83
N PRO A 27 -23.76 -9.47 -3.48
CA PRO A 27 -23.46 -10.52 -4.45
C PRO A 27 -24.40 -10.54 -5.66
N ALA A 28 -25.66 -10.10 -5.51
CA ALA A 28 -26.63 -10.04 -6.58
C ALA A 28 -26.25 -9.08 -7.72
N ILE A 29 -25.46 -8.03 -7.45
CA ILE A 29 -25.04 -7.04 -8.46
C ILE A 29 -23.74 -7.40 -9.17
N ILE A 30 -22.99 -8.39 -8.67
CA ILE A 30 -21.70 -8.82 -9.24
C ILE A 30 -21.80 -9.19 -10.72
N PRO A 31 -22.81 -9.96 -11.20
CA PRO A 31 -22.91 -10.29 -12.62
C PRO A 31 -23.12 -9.06 -13.51
N THR A 32 -23.78 -8.03 -12.98
CA THR A 32 -23.98 -6.77 -13.72
C THR A 32 -22.65 -6.02 -13.83
N LEU A 33 -21.88 -5.97 -12.73
CA LEU A 33 -20.55 -5.35 -12.73
C LEU A 33 -19.59 -6.03 -13.71
N GLU A 34 -19.59 -7.36 -13.79
CA GLU A 34 -18.76 -8.10 -14.74
C GLU A 34 -19.05 -7.77 -16.20
N ASN A 35 -20.31 -7.50 -16.53
CA ASN A 35 -20.71 -7.09 -17.88
C ASN A 35 -20.36 -5.62 -18.18
N CYS A 36 -20.28 -4.77 -17.15
CA CYS A 36 -19.95 -3.35 -17.30
C CYS A 36 -18.44 -3.07 -17.27
N LEU A 37 -17.66 -3.93 -16.62
CA LEU A 37 -16.22 -3.77 -16.43
C LEU A 37 -15.43 -4.55 -17.49
N PRO A 38 -14.15 -4.23 -17.69
CA PRO A 38 -13.27 -5.05 -18.51
C PRO A 38 -13.23 -6.52 -18.04
N PRO A 39 -12.93 -7.48 -18.94
CA PRO A 39 -12.82 -8.89 -18.57
C PRO A 39 -11.85 -9.12 -17.41
N ARG A 40 -12.16 -10.11 -16.56
CA ARG A 40 -11.29 -10.51 -15.45
C ARG A 40 -9.94 -10.98 -15.98
N THR A 41 -8.87 -10.52 -15.34
CA THR A 41 -7.51 -10.98 -15.65
C THR A 41 -7.36 -12.45 -15.27
N GLU A 42 -6.84 -13.26 -16.18
CA GLU A 42 -6.48 -14.65 -15.88
C GLU A 42 -5.22 -14.68 -15.00
N ILE A 43 -5.30 -15.39 -13.88
CA ILE A 43 -4.18 -15.57 -12.94
C ILE A 43 -3.74 -17.03 -13.02
N MET A 44 -2.47 -17.26 -13.37
CA MET A 44 -1.85 -18.58 -13.22
C MET A 44 -1.43 -18.75 -11.76
N ILE A 45 -2.04 -19.72 -11.08
CA ILE A 45 -1.72 -20.04 -9.69
C ILE A 45 -0.51 -20.99 -9.68
N PRO A 46 0.61 -20.64 -9.03
CA PRO A 46 1.76 -21.53 -8.90
C PRO A 46 1.47 -22.75 -8.01
N ASP A 47 2.18 -23.86 -8.23
CA ASP A 47 2.04 -25.10 -7.44
C ASP A 47 2.35 -24.92 -5.93
N GLN A 48 3.15 -23.90 -5.59
CA GLN A 48 3.55 -23.59 -4.21
C GLN A 48 2.64 -22.54 -3.55
N ALA A 49 1.53 -22.17 -4.18
CA ALA A 49 0.59 -21.21 -3.60
C ALA A 49 -0.14 -21.82 -2.39
N GLU A 50 -0.37 -20.98 -1.38
CA GLU A 50 -1.15 -21.32 -0.19
C GLU A 50 -2.48 -20.55 -0.19
N GLU A 51 -3.55 -21.19 0.26
CA GLU A 51 -4.85 -20.54 0.47
C GLU A 51 -4.81 -19.70 1.76
N CYS A 52 -5.16 -18.42 1.64
CA CYS A 52 -5.18 -17.49 2.75
C CYS A 52 -6.56 -16.82 2.88
N ILE A 53 -6.93 -16.45 4.11
CA ILE A 53 -8.13 -15.68 4.40
C ILE A 53 -7.74 -14.21 4.54
N LEU A 54 -8.52 -13.32 3.92
CA LEU A 54 -8.36 -11.88 4.10
C LEU A 54 -8.96 -11.46 5.44
N GLU A 55 -8.17 -10.78 6.26
CA GLU A 55 -8.57 -10.25 7.56
C GLU A 55 -8.55 -8.71 7.55
N PRO A 56 -9.41 -8.05 8.35
CA PRO A 56 -9.36 -6.59 8.52
C PRO A 56 -8.01 -6.14 9.05
N PHE A 57 -7.46 -5.08 8.46
CA PHE A 57 -6.20 -4.50 8.91
C PHE A 57 -6.46 -3.42 9.98
N ASP A 58 -5.92 -3.62 11.18
CA ASP A 58 -5.88 -2.61 12.25
C ASP A 58 -4.47 -1.96 12.34
N PRO A 59 -4.33 -0.67 11.97
CA PRO A 59 -3.06 0.04 12.05
C PRO A 59 -2.47 0.13 13.47
N GLU A 60 -3.30 0.20 14.52
CA GLU A 60 -2.82 0.32 15.89
C GLU A 60 -2.24 -0.99 16.40
N GLU A 61 -2.91 -2.10 16.09
CA GLU A 61 -2.43 -3.43 16.43
C GLU A 61 -1.10 -3.72 15.72
N GLU A 62 -1.00 -3.36 14.44
CA GLU A 62 0.24 -3.51 13.68
C GLU A 62 1.37 -2.65 14.28
N ALA A 63 1.08 -1.40 14.64
CA ALA A 63 2.06 -0.52 15.27
C ALA A 63 2.57 -1.11 16.59
N ARG A 64 1.70 -1.67 17.44
CA ARG A 64 2.10 -2.33 18.71
C ARG A 64 2.98 -3.55 18.45
N ARG A 65 2.60 -4.40 17.49
CA ARG A 65 3.39 -5.60 17.12
C ARG A 65 4.80 -5.22 16.63
N ARG A 66 4.92 -4.16 15.82
CA ARG A 66 6.22 -3.65 15.35
C ARG A 66 7.08 -3.13 16.49
N HIS A 67 6.50 -2.39 17.44
CA HIS A 67 7.24 -1.90 18.62
C HIS A 67 7.72 -3.06 19.50
N GLN A 68 6.86 -4.05 19.76
CA GLN A 68 7.22 -5.20 20.58
C GLN A 68 8.35 -6.02 19.95
N LYS A 69 8.37 -6.17 18.62
CA LYS A 69 9.47 -6.86 17.92
C LYS A 69 10.82 -6.14 18.10
N ASN A 70 10.84 -4.81 18.04
CA ASN A 70 12.07 -4.04 18.27
C ASN A 70 12.58 -4.15 19.72
N VAL A 71 11.69 -4.30 20.70
CA VAL A 71 12.07 -4.46 22.12
C VAL A 71 12.77 -5.79 22.37
N TYR A 72 12.40 -6.86 21.66
CA TYR A 72 13.08 -8.15 21.76
C TYR A 72 14.37 -8.24 20.94
N ASP A 73 14.54 -7.44 19.89
CA ASP A 73 15.79 -7.34 19.14
C ASP A 73 16.89 -6.52 19.87
N GLU A 74 16.53 -5.61 20.81
CA GLU A 74 17.52 -4.85 21.60
C GLU A 74 18.17 -5.66 22.74
N ASP A 75 17.52 -6.72 23.25
CA ASP A 75 18.07 -7.55 24.33
C ASP A 75 19.01 -8.68 23.82
N ASP A 76 19.00 -8.98 22.52
CA ASP A 76 19.88 -9.99 21.89
C ASP A 76 21.17 -9.39 21.26
N GLU A 77 21.43 -8.08 21.38
CA GLU A 77 22.65 -7.42 20.86
C GLU A 77 23.66 -7.01 21.96
N HIS A 78 23.83 -7.85 22.99
CA HIS A 78 24.97 -7.74 23.92
C HIS A 78 26.09 -8.76 23.65
N GLY A 79 26.08 -9.44 22.49
CA GLY A 79 27.07 -10.46 22.13
C GLY A 79 27.64 -10.33 20.72
N HIS A 80 28.80 -9.68 20.59
CA HIS A 80 29.82 -9.89 19.54
C HIS A 80 29.40 -9.75 18.07
N GLY A 81 29.56 -8.55 17.49
CA GLY A 81 29.56 -8.34 16.03
C GLY A 81 30.40 -7.14 15.62
N GLN A 82 31.55 -7.41 15.02
CA GLN A 82 32.53 -6.42 14.58
C GLN A 82 31.95 -5.49 13.51
N LYS A 83 31.76 -4.21 13.83
CA LYS A 83 31.28 -3.18 12.89
C LYS A 83 32.36 -2.87 11.84
N VAL A 84 32.26 -3.49 10.67
CA VAL A 84 33.08 -3.13 9.50
C VAL A 84 32.50 -1.87 8.84
N GLN A 85 33.28 -0.79 8.85
CA GLN A 85 32.97 0.43 8.11
C GLN A 85 33.55 0.30 6.69
N CYS A 86 32.69 0.19 5.68
CA CYS A 86 33.12 0.34 4.29
C CYS A 86 33.17 1.82 3.95
N ALA A 87 34.38 2.35 3.75
CA ALA A 87 34.56 3.64 3.08
C ALA A 87 34.29 3.45 1.58
N THR A 88 33.34 4.21 1.03
CA THR A 88 33.17 4.37 -0.41
C THR A 88 34.07 5.49 -0.90
N ASN A 89 34.95 5.16 -1.85
CA ASN A 89 35.77 6.09 -2.61
C ASN A 89 35.03 6.53 -3.88
#